data_AF-A0A8J7QZD1-F1
#
_entry.id   AF-A0A8J7QZD1-F1
#
_cell.length_a   1.000
_cell.length_b   1.000
_cell.length_c   1.000
_cell.angle_alpha   90.00
_cell.angle_beta   90.00
_cell.angle_gamma   90.00
#
_symmetry.space_group_name_H-M   'P 1'
#
loop_
_entity.id
_entity.type
_entity.pdbx_description
1 polymer ?
#
loop_
_entity_poly.entity_id
_entity_poly.type
_entity_poly.pdbx_seq_one_letter_code
_entity_poly.pdbx_strand_id
1 'polypeptide(L)' 'MIVAGVIVCGLIGSFASAAETYRLIHAIGNSETLIAKGLSKNECARMKQERLKIIALTGVGGSVSCLPESVFLN' A
#
# COMPACT_ATOMS: atom_id res chain seq x y z
N MET A 1 6.83 38.68 -32.67
CA MET A 1 7.76 37.79 -33.38
C MET A 1 8.08 36.64 -32.45
N ILE A 2 7.88 35.41 -32.92
CA ILE A 2 7.83 34.15 -32.17
C ILE A 2 9.26 33.60 -32.14
N VAL A 3 9.82 33.32 -30.97
CA VAL A 3 11.08 32.56 -30.86
C VAL A 3 10.82 31.29 -30.06
N ALA A 4 10.79 30.20 -30.82
CA ALA A 4 11.24 28.84 -30.55
C ALA A 4 11.50 28.43 -29.08
N GLY A 5 10.61 27.56 -28.58
CA GLY A 5 10.96 26.18 -28.22
C GLY A 5 12.17 25.94 -27.33
N VAL A 6 11.89 25.65 -26.05
CA VAL A 6 12.59 24.58 -25.33
C VAL A 6 11.53 23.78 -24.57
N ILE A 7 11.09 22.68 -25.17
CA ILE A 7 10.40 21.61 -24.45
C ILE A 7 11.49 20.91 -23.64
N VAL A 8 11.72 21.36 -22.40
CA VAL A 8 12.41 20.51 -21.42
C VAL A 8 11.41 19.47 -20.99
N CYS A 9 11.36 18.39 -21.78
CA CYS A 9 10.80 17.12 -21.37
C CYS A 9 11.71 16.58 -20.27
N GLY A 10 11.53 17.10 -19.06
CA GLY A 10 12.07 16.50 -17.85
C GLY A 10 11.34 15.19 -17.62
N LEU A 11 11.74 14.14 -18.34
CA LEU A 11 11.57 12.76 -17.89
C LEU A 11 12.40 12.63 -16.62
N ILE A 12 11.81 13.08 -15.51
CA ILE A 12 12.11 12.57 -14.18
C ILE A 12 11.84 11.08 -14.27
N GLY A 13 12.90 10.33 -14.57
CA GLY A 13 12.92 8.90 -14.43
C GLY A 13 12.44 8.58 -13.03
N SER A 14 11.20 8.12 -12.92
CA SER A 14 10.73 7.43 -11.74
C SER A 14 11.59 6.18 -11.71
N PHE A 15 12.61 6.20 -10.87
CA PHE A 15 13.33 5.00 -10.48
C PHE A 15 12.26 4.07 -9.92
N ALA A 16 11.78 3.17 -10.76
CA ALA A 16 11.12 1.95 -10.32
C ALA A 16 12.23 1.11 -9.67
N SER A 17 12.72 1.55 -8.51
CA SER A 17 13.07 0.60 -7.46
C SER A 17 11.86 -0.29 -7.40
N ALA A 18 12.01 -1.58 -7.70
CA ALA A 18 10.94 -2.56 -7.62
C ALA A 18 10.26 -2.36 -6.25
N ALA A 19 9.19 -1.57 -6.25
CA ALA A 19 8.64 -1.04 -5.03
C ALA A 19 7.93 -2.24 -4.47
N GLU A 20 8.54 -2.89 -3.47
CA GLU A 20 7.91 -4.02 -2.82
C GLU A 20 6.53 -3.54 -2.38
N THR A 21 5.52 -4.06 -3.05
CA THR A 21 4.14 -3.73 -2.78
C THR A 21 3.68 -4.56 -1.60
N TYR A 22 2.79 -4.00 -0.80
CA TYR A 22 2.28 -4.62 0.40
C TYR A 22 0.78 -4.84 0.26
N ARG A 23 0.32 -5.89 0.93
CA ARG A 23 -1.09 -6.21 1.13
C ARG A 23 -1.44 -5.98 2.58
N LEU A 24 -2.54 -5.30 2.79
CA LEU A 24 -3.16 -5.17 4.09
C LEU A 24 -4.14 -6.32 4.26
N ILE A 25 -3.86 -7.21 5.20
CA ILE A 25 -4.71 -8.35 5.54
C ILE A 25 -5.27 -8.13 6.94
N HIS A 26 -6.56 -8.41 7.08
CA HIS A 26 -7.22 -8.48 8.37
C HIS A 26 -7.57 -9.93 8.66
N ALA A 27 -6.93 -10.50 9.68
CA ALA A 27 -7.20 -11.84 10.17
C ALA A 27 -8.18 -11.77 11.35
N ILE A 28 -9.32 -12.43 11.23
CA ILE A 28 -10.36 -12.55 12.27
C ILE A 28 -10.57 -14.03 12.53
N GLY A 29 -10.12 -14.53 13.68
CA GLY A 29 -10.16 -15.95 13.99
C GLY A 29 -9.32 -16.77 12.99
N ASN A 30 -9.96 -17.73 12.31
CA ASN A 30 -9.33 -18.57 11.26
C ASN A 30 -9.55 -18.02 9.84
N SER A 31 -10.11 -16.81 9.70
CA SER A 31 -10.41 -16.22 8.39
C SER A 31 -9.49 -15.03 8.12
N GLU A 32 -8.84 -15.03 6.96
CA GLU A 32 -8.03 -13.92 6.47
C GLU A 32 -8.79 -13.18 5.38
N THR A 33 -8.94 -11.86 5.53
CA THR A 33 -9.58 -10.99 4.54
C THR A 33 -8.57 -10.01 3.99
N LEU A 34 -8.42 -9.99 2.67
CA LEU A 34 -7.65 -8.97 1.98
C LEU A 34 -8.42 -7.64 2.03
N ILE A 35 -7.80 -6.62 2.61
CA ILE A 35 -8.37 -5.27 2.69
C ILE A 35 -7.93 -4.43 1.50
N ALA A 36 -6.64 -4.47 1.19
CA ALA A 36 -6.02 -3.70 0.11
C ALA A 36 -4.72 -4.38 -0.34
N LYS A 37 -4.31 -4.13 -1.59
CA LYS A 37 -3.07 -4.64 -2.20
C LYS A 37 -2.39 -3.55 -3.02
N GLY A 38 -1.14 -3.76 -3.42
CA GLY A 38 -0.39 -2.77 -4.19
C GLY A 38 0.03 -1.55 -3.37
N LEU A 39 0.03 -1.63 -2.05
CA LEU A 39 0.31 -0.49 -1.18
C LEU A 39 1.81 -0.28 -1.03
N SER A 40 2.24 0.97 -0.95
CA SER A 40 3.58 1.28 -0.46
C SER A 40 3.70 0.92 1.03
N LYS A 41 4.92 0.62 1.52
CA LYS A 41 5.16 0.30 2.95
C LYS A 41 4.54 1.33 3.90
N ASN A 42 4.72 2.62 3.60
CA ASN A 42 4.19 3.72 4.42
C ASN A 42 2.66 3.79 4.37
N GLU A 43 2.07 3.58 3.19
CA GLU A 43 0.62 3.54 3.03
C GLU A 43 0.00 2.37 3.80
N CYS A 44 0.62 1.19 3.74
CA CYS A 44 0.15 0.03 4.49
C CYS A 44 0.19 0.27 6.00
N ALA A 45 1.28 0.86 6.52
CA ALA A 45 1.38 1.22 7.93
C ALA A 45 0.28 2.23 8.35
N ARG A 46 0.00 3.23 7.51
CA ARG A 46 -1.05 4.23 7.76
C ARG A 46 -2.43 3.58 7.80
N MET A 47 -2.76 2.77 6.80
CA MET A 47 -4.05 2.07 6.73
C MET A 47 -4.21 1.04 7.85
N LYS A 48 -3.14 0.36 8.25
CA LYS A 48 -3.13 -0.54 9.41
C LYS A 48 -3.56 0.19 10.68
N GLN A 49 -2.99 1.37 10.94
CA GLN A 49 -3.34 2.17 12.12
C GLN A 49 -4.81 2.59 12.10
N GLU A 50 -5.33 3.04 10.96
CA GLU A 50 -6.75 3.38 10.81
C GLU A 50 -7.65 2.16 11.04
N ARG A 51 -7.28 1.01 10.48
CA ARG A 51 -8.07 -0.21 10.62
C ARG A 51 -8.09 -0.74 12.06
N LEU A 52 -6.97 -0.66 12.77
CA LEU A 52 -6.89 -0.99 14.19
C LEU A 52 -7.80 -0.10 15.05
N LYS A 53 -7.91 1.20 14.73
CA LYS A 53 -8.86 2.10 15.41
C LYS A 53 -10.30 1.67 15.15
N ILE A 54 -10.66 1.35 13.91
CA ILE A 54 -12.01 0.89 13.56
C ILE A 54 -12.33 -0.41 14.30
N ILE A 55 -11.40 -1.36 14.34
CA ILE A 55 -11.52 -2.63 15.08
C ILE A 55 -11.75 -2.37 16.57
N ALA A 56 -10.95 -1.50 17.18
CA ALA A 56 -11.09 -1.14 18.59
C ALA A 56 -12.46 -0.51 18.89
N LEU A 57 -13.00 0.29 17.96
CA LEU A 57 -14.31 0.94 18.10
C LEU A 57 -15.49 0.00 17.83
N THR A 58 -15.39 -0.88 16.85
CA THR A 58 -16.47 -1.81 16.47
C THR A 58 -16.46 -3.10 17.30
N GLY A 59 -15.40 -3.34 18.08
CA GLY A 59 -15.25 -4.57 18.88
C GLY A 59 -15.01 -5.83 18.04
N VAL A 60 -14.74 -5.66 16.74
CA VAL A 60 -14.47 -6.78 15.83
C VAL A 60 -13.04 -7.25 16.09
N GLY A 61 -12.89 -8.28 16.92
CA GLY A 61 -11.58 -8.86 17.23
C GLY A 61 -10.81 -9.26 15.96
N GLY A 62 -9.48 -9.26 16.03
CA GLY A 62 -8.65 -9.61 14.89
C GLY A 62 -7.27 -8.97 14.92
N SER A 63 -6.46 -9.30 13.93
CA SER A 63 -5.11 -8.75 13.72
C SER A 63 -4.98 -8.20 12.31
N VAL A 64 -4.45 -6.98 12.21
CA VAL A 64 -4.19 -6.34 10.91
C VAL A 64 -2.69 -6.38 10.63
N SER A 65 -2.33 -6.98 9.50
CA SER A 65 -0.94 -7.21 9.09
C SER A 65 -0.68 -6.66 7.70
N CYS A 66 0.52 -6.10 7.54
CA CYS A 66 1.05 -5.66 6.26
C CYS A 66 2.04 -6.71 5.78
N LEU A 67 1.70 -7.41 4.71
CA LEU A 67 2.51 -8.50 4.15
C LEU A 67 3.00 -8.10 2.75
N PRO A 68 4.28 -8.28 2.43
CA PRO A 68 4.76 -8.01 1.07
C PRO A 68 4.09 -8.95 0.05
N GLU A 69 3.89 -8.47 -1.17
CA GLU A 69 3.29 -9.29 -2.25
C GLU A 69 4.17 -10.49 -2.61
N SER A 70 5.48 -10.39 -2.38
CA SER A 70 6.47 -11.45 -2.53
C SER A 70 6.10 -12.74 -1.78
N VAL A 71 5.38 -12.63 -0.64
CA VAL A 71 4.98 -13.79 0.18
C VAL A 71 3.82 -14.58 -0.46
N PHE A 72 3.12 -14.00 -1.43
CA PHE A 72 1.93 -14.59 -2.08
C PHE A 72 2.20 -15.05 -3.52
N LEU A 73 3.42 -14.85 -4.04
CA LEU A 73 3.81 -15.19 -5.41
C LEU A 73 4.33 -16.64 -5.55
N ASN A 74 3.98 -17.53 -4.62
CA ASN A 74 4.38 -18.94 -4.63
C ASN A 74 3.40 -19.81 -5.44
#